data_AF-L8WVF9-F1
#
_entry.id   AF-L8WVF9-F1
#
_cell.length_a   1.000
_cell.length_b   1.000
_cell.length_c   1.000
_cell.angle_alpha   90.00
_cell.angle_beta   90.00
_cell.angle_gamma   90.00
#
_symmetry.space_group_name_H-M   'P 1'
#
loop_
_entity.id
_entity.type
_entity.pdbx_description
1 polymer ?
#
loop_
_entity_poly.entity_id
_entity_poly.type
_entity_poly.pdbx_seq_one_letter_code
_entity_poly.pdbx_strand_id
1 'polypeptide(L)'
;MERAIDDGVNVIKALVKDDRLVPGAGATEIELAKRVESYGAGLKGLSQHAVRRYASALEILPSTLAENAGLDMTEVVSKLYEKHAQADGATWGVDIESENNGILDTKEEQIYDSLSAKSWAIKLATEAAVSVLRVDSIIMSKPAGGPKVPQQAGNWDED
;
A
#
# COMPACT_ATOMS: atom_id res chain seq x y z
N MET A 1 20.28 12.44 -1.37
CA MET A 1 20.41 12.99 -2.73
C MET A 1 20.75 11.90 -3.74
N GLU A 2 21.83 11.14 -3.54
CA GLU A 2 22.22 10.00 -4.41
C GLU A 2 21.06 9.02 -4.69
N ARG A 3 20.41 8.50 -3.63
CA ARG A 3 19.24 7.61 -3.77
C ARG A 3 18.11 8.17 -4.64
N ALA A 4 17.78 9.45 -4.50
CA ALA A 4 16.72 10.08 -5.28
C ALA A 4 17.09 10.18 -6.77
N ILE A 5 18.37 10.37 -7.07
CA ILE A 5 18.88 10.36 -8.45
C ILE A 5 18.80 8.95 -9.02
N ASP A 6 19.21 7.94 -8.27
CA ASP A 6 19.14 6.54 -8.68
C ASP A 6 17.69 6.12 -8.94
N ASP A 7 16.76 6.49 -8.05
CA ASP A 7 15.33 6.22 -8.20
C ASP A 7 14.79 6.91 -9.46
N GLY A 8 15.12 8.19 -9.68
CA GLY A 8 14.73 8.92 -10.89
C GLY A 8 15.23 8.25 -12.17
N VAL A 9 16.50 7.84 -12.21
CA VAL A 9 17.08 7.12 -13.34
C VAL A 9 16.39 5.77 -13.56
N ASN A 10 16.06 5.05 -12.50
CA ASN A 10 15.36 3.77 -12.60
C ASN A 10 13.93 3.92 -13.10
N VAL A 11 13.21 4.97 -12.68
CA VAL A 11 11.87 5.30 -13.21
C VAL A 11 11.95 5.59 -14.71
N ILE A 12 12.90 6.42 -15.15
CA ILE A 12 13.07 6.70 -16.59
C ILE A 12 13.40 5.42 -17.37
N LYS A 13 14.29 4.55 -16.84
CA LYS A 13 14.58 3.25 -17.47
C LYS A 13 13.34 2.35 -17.59
N ALA A 14 12.45 2.38 -16.60
CA ALA A 14 11.19 1.63 -16.64
C ALA A 14 10.24 2.23 -17.70
N LEU A 15 10.14 3.56 -17.76
CA LEU A 15 9.30 4.27 -18.73
C LEU A 15 9.75 4.08 -20.19
N VAL A 16 11.05 3.90 -20.43
CA VAL A 16 11.57 3.54 -21.77
C VAL A 16 11.06 2.16 -22.22
N LYS A 17 10.76 1.25 -21.28
CA LYS A 17 10.23 -0.09 -21.60
C LYS A 17 8.70 -0.09 -21.71
N ASP A 18 8.02 0.66 -20.86
CA ASP A 18 6.56 0.84 -20.86
C ASP A 18 6.25 2.30 -20.49
N ASP A 19 5.82 3.07 -21.48
CA ASP A 19 5.59 4.50 -21.40
C ASP A 19 4.23 4.88 -20.80
N ARG A 20 3.43 3.89 -20.41
CA ARG A 20 2.09 4.11 -19.87
C ARG A 20 2.17 4.61 -18.42
N LEU A 21 1.43 5.68 -18.17
CA LEU A 21 1.29 6.34 -16.88
C LEU A 21 -0.14 6.19 -16.35
N VAL A 22 -0.27 6.26 -15.03
CA VAL A 22 -1.56 6.28 -14.33
C VAL A 22 -1.60 7.44 -13.33
N PRO A 23 -2.80 7.95 -12.98
CA PRO A 23 -2.97 8.96 -11.95
C PRO A 23 -2.30 8.57 -10.62
N GLY A 24 -1.47 9.46 -10.08
CA GLY A 24 -0.73 9.22 -8.84
C GLY A 24 -1.54 9.50 -7.57
N ALA A 25 -0.85 9.81 -6.46
CA ALA A 25 -1.43 10.29 -5.20
C ALA A 25 -2.60 9.45 -4.62
N GLY A 26 -2.63 8.14 -4.87
CA GLY A 26 -3.70 7.26 -4.39
C GLY A 26 -4.96 7.23 -5.27
N ALA A 27 -5.01 8.02 -6.36
CA ALA A 27 -6.14 8.07 -7.29
C ALA A 27 -6.39 6.71 -7.96
N THR A 28 -5.32 6.07 -8.45
CA THR A 28 -5.40 4.76 -9.07
C THR A 28 -5.96 3.71 -8.11
N GLU A 29 -5.56 3.74 -6.84
CA GLU A 29 -5.99 2.78 -5.83
C GLU A 29 -7.47 2.93 -5.47
N ILE A 30 -8.00 4.15 -5.33
CA ILE A 30 -9.45 4.38 -5.13
C ILE A 30 -10.25 3.92 -6.33
N GLU A 31 -9.81 4.24 -7.55
CA GLU A 31 -10.51 3.83 -8.76
C GLU A 31 -10.53 2.31 -8.91
N LEU A 32 -9.44 1.64 -8.55
CA LEU A 32 -9.38 0.18 -8.51
C LEU A 32 -10.30 -0.38 -7.42
N ALA A 33 -10.30 0.19 -6.20
CA ALA A 33 -11.17 -0.23 -5.10
C ALA A 33 -12.65 -0.21 -5.52
N LYS A 34 -13.11 0.91 -6.10
CA LYS A 34 -14.47 1.07 -6.65
C LYS A 34 -14.82 0.00 -7.68
N ARG A 35 -13.92 -0.29 -8.62
CA ARG A 35 -14.13 -1.30 -9.67
C ARG A 35 -14.18 -2.72 -9.11
N VAL A 36 -13.28 -3.05 -8.19
CA VAL A 36 -13.25 -4.36 -7.53
C VAL A 36 -14.50 -4.55 -6.66
N GLU A 37 -14.93 -3.51 -5.94
CA GLU A 37 -16.17 -3.55 -5.16
C GLU A 37 -17.39 -3.79 -6.04
N SER A 38 -17.49 -3.07 -7.17
CA SER A 38 -18.56 -3.24 -8.16
C SER A 38 -18.58 -4.67 -8.72
N TYR A 39 -17.40 -5.23 -9.01
CA TYR A 39 -17.27 -6.64 -9.40
C TYR A 39 -17.73 -7.58 -8.28
N GLY A 40 -17.33 -7.32 -7.03
CA GLY A 40 -17.75 -8.10 -5.86
C GLY A 40 -19.25 -8.07 -5.61
N ALA A 41 -19.94 -6.98 -5.94
CA ALA A 41 -21.40 -6.86 -5.84
C ALA A 41 -22.14 -7.85 -6.76
N GLY A 42 -21.55 -8.23 -7.89
CA GLY A 42 -22.10 -9.23 -8.80
C GLY A 42 -21.90 -10.69 -8.36
N LEU A 43 -21.04 -10.94 -7.37
CA LEU A 43 -20.74 -12.28 -6.88
C LEU A 43 -21.72 -12.74 -5.79
N LYS A 44 -21.83 -14.06 -5.60
CA LYS A 44 -22.65 -14.69 -4.55
C LYS A 44 -21.78 -15.53 -3.62
N GLY A 45 -22.24 -15.69 -2.38
CA GLY A 45 -21.59 -16.54 -1.38
C GLY A 45 -20.33 -15.92 -0.78
N LEU A 46 -19.44 -16.76 -0.24
CA LEU A 46 -18.26 -16.33 0.53
C LEU A 46 -17.27 -15.49 -0.30
N SER A 47 -17.17 -15.74 -1.61
CA SER A 47 -16.28 -15.00 -2.51
C SER A 47 -16.62 -13.51 -2.59
N GLN A 48 -17.89 -13.13 -2.42
CA GLN A 48 -18.29 -11.72 -2.38
C GLN A 48 -17.60 -10.98 -1.21
N HIS A 49 -17.57 -11.59 -0.03
CA HIS A 49 -16.95 -10.97 1.14
C HIS A 49 -15.44 -10.80 0.94
N ALA A 50 -14.77 -11.83 0.42
CA ALA A 50 -13.33 -11.78 0.15
C ALA A 50 -12.97 -10.67 -0.86
N VAL A 51 -13.72 -10.55 -1.95
CA VAL A 51 -13.49 -9.52 -2.98
C VAL A 51 -13.73 -8.12 -2.42
N ARG A 52 -14.79 -7.92 -1.63
CA ARG A 52 -15.03 -6.63 -0.96
C ARG A 52 -13.91 -6.25 0.01
N ARG A 53 -13.40 -7.21 0.78
CA ARG A 53 -12.25 -6.98 1.67
C ARG A 53 -10.98 -6.62 0.89
N TYR A 54 -10.77 -7.22 -0.27
CA TYR A 54 -9.65 -6.84 -1.15
C TYR A 54 -9.81 -5.42 -1.70
N ALA A 55 -11.03 -5.00 -2.07
CA ALA A 55 -11.31 -3.62 -2.47
C ALA A 55 -10.95 -2.63 -1.34
N SER A 56 -11.43 -2.87 -0.12
CA SER A 56 -11.07 -2.03 1.03
C SER A 56 -9.58 -2.04 1.38
N ALA A 57 -8.85 -3.11 1.07
CA ALA A 57 -7.40 -3.14 1.27
C ALA A 57 -6.65 -2.17 0.35
N LEU A 58 -7.19 -1.86 -0.84
CA LEU A 58 -6.60 -0.88 -1.75
C LEU A 58 -6.75 0.55 -1.19
N GLU A 59 -7.80 0.84 -0.42
CA GLU A 59 -8.04 2.14 0.22
C GLU A 59 -7.00 2.48 1.29
N ILE A 60 -6.23 1.50 1.77
CA ILE A 60 -5.19 1.72 2.77
C ILE A 60 -4.13 2.69 2.23
N LEU A 61 -3.75 2.62 0.95
CA LEU A 61 -2.76 3.53 0.39
C LEU A 61 -3.16 5.01 0.52
N PRO A 62 -4.31 5.46 -0.01
CA PRO A 62 -4.74 6.85 0.13
C PRO A 62 -5.02 7.23 1.59
N SER A 63 -5.53 6.31 2.41
CA SER A 63 -5.71 6.54 3.84
C SER A 63 -4.37 6.83 4.54
N THR A 64 -3.34 6.02 4.27
CA THR A 64 -2.00 6.22 4.84
C THR A 64 -1.33 7.49 4.31
N LEU A 65 -1.57 7.88 3.04
CA LEU A 65 -1.11 9.17 2.52
C LEU A 65 -1.75 10.33 3.29
N ALA A 66 -3.07 10.28 3.52
CA ALA A 66 -3.79 11.30 4.29
C ALA A 66 -3.30 11.36 5.75
N GLU A 67 -3.13 10.20 6.40
CA GLU A 67 -2.62 10.11 7.77
C GLU A 67 -1.22 10.73 7.90
N ASN A 68 -0.32 10.38 6.97
CA ASN A 68 1.04 10.92 6.95
C ASN A 68 1.08 12.44 6.70
N ALA A 69 0.07 12.98 6.02
CA ALA A 69 -0.11 14.42 5.82
C ALA A 69 -0.80 15.13 7.01
N GLY A 70 -1.24 14.39 8.03
CA GLY A 70 -1.98 14.94 9.18
C GLY A 70 -3.45 15.26 8.87
N LEU A 71 -3.99 14.69 7.79
CA LEU A 71 -5.39 14.83 7.38
C LEU A 71 -6.29 13.78 8.03
N ASP A 72 -7.59 14.07 8.11
CA ASP A 72 -8.58 13.06 8.49
C ASP A 72 -8.76 12.04 7.35
N MET A 73 -8.27 10.83 7.57
CA MET A 73 -8.36 9.71 6.61
C MET A 73 -9.79 9.47 6.14
N THR A 74 -10.76 9.51 7.06
CA THR A 74 -12.17 9.19 6.77
C THR A 74 -12.78 10.25 5.87
N GLU A 75 -12.47 11.52 6.13
CA GLU A 75 -12.96 12.64 5.35
C GLU A 75 -12.36 12.62 3.93
N VAL A 76 -11.04 12.43 3.81
CA VAL A 76 -10.35 12.40 2.53
C VAL A 76 -10.84 11.24 1.66
N VAL A 77 -10.91 10.02 2.20
CA VAL A 77 -11.39 8.85 1.45
C VAL A 77 -12.84 9.03 1.01
N SER A 78 -13.70 9.60 1.86
CA SER A 78 -15.10 9.88 1.50
C SER A 78 -15.21 10.88 0.35
N LYS A 79 -14.43 11.97 0.39
CA LYS A 79 -14.37 12.97 -0.68
C LYS A 79 -13.84 12.37 -1.99
N LEU A 80 -12.82 11.52 -1.92
CA LEU A 80 -12.30 10.80 -3.08
C LEU A 80 -13.38 9.92 -3.70
N TYR A 81 -14.13 9.14 -2.90
CA TYR A 81 -15.23 8.33 -3.43
C TYR A 81 -16.32 9.16 -4.10
N GLU A 82 -16.67 10.32 -3.52
CA GLU A 82 -17.63 11.25 -4.12
C GLU A 82 -17.15 11.77 -5.48
N LYS A 83 -15.88 12.14 -5.60
CA LYS A 83 -15.28 12.57 -6.86
C LYS A 83 -15.20 11.44 -7.87
N HIS A 84 -14.68 10.28 -7.47
CA HIS A 84 -14.56 9.09 -8.32
C HIS A 84 -15.90 8.55 -8.82
N ALA A 85 -17.03 8.90 -8.18
CA ALA A 85 -18.36 8.58 -8.70
C ALA A 85 -18.70 9.34 -9.99
N GLN A 86 -18.03 10.47 -10.27
CA GLN A 86 -18.22 11.32 -11.44
C GLN A 86 -17.42 10.79 -12.66
N ALA A 87 -17.79 11.20 -13.87
CA ALA A 87 -17.24 10.63 -15.11
C ALA A 87 -15.74 10.92 -15.32
N ASP A 88 -15.26 12.03 -14.77
CA ASP A 88 -13.88 12.53 -14.80
C ASP A 88 -13.15 12.34 -13.46
N GLY A 89 -13.78 11.65 -12.50
CA GLY A 89 -13.27 11.50 -11.14
C GLY A 89 -12.02 10.63 -10.98
N ALA A 90 -11.67 9.83 -11.99
CA ALA A 90 -10.61 8.81 -11.88
C ALA A 90 -9.19 9.40 -11.69
N THR A 91 -9.01 10.70 -11.89
CA THR A 91 -7.72 11.40 -11.72
C THR A 91 -7.58 12.09 -10.36
N TRP A 92 -8.61 12.06 -9.51
CA TRP A 92 -8.57 12.74 -8.22
C TRP A 92 -7.77 11.93 -7.19
N GLY A 93 -6.83 12.57 -6.51
CA GLY A 93 -5.95 11.95 -5.52
C GLY A 93 -5.87 12.75 -4.23
N VAL A 94 -5.09 12.24 -3.28
CA VAL A 94 -4.85 12.90 -1.99
C VAL A 94 -3.94 14.11 -2.19
N ASP A 95 -4.38 15.25 -1.69
CA ASP A 95 -3.55 16.46 -1.59
C ASP A 95 -2.87 16.49 -0.22
N ILE A 96 -1.56 16.24 -0.20
CA ILE A 96 -0.77 16.25 1.04
C ILE A 96 -0.42 17.66 1.53
N GLU A 97 -0.45 18.66 0.65
CA GLU A 97 -0.17 20.05 1.00
C GLU A 97 -1.41 20.72 1.62
N SER A 98 -2.58 20.06 1.48
CA SER A 98 -3.85 20.44 2.10
C SER A 98 -4.38 21.81 1.63
N GLU A 99 -3.90 22.30 0.48
CA GLU A 99 -4.35 23.58 -0.08
C GLU A 99 -5.78 23.49 -0.63
N ASN A 100 -6.21 22.29 -1.05
CA ASN A 100 -7.49 22.05 -1.70
C ASN A 100 -8.42 21.10 -0.92
N ASN A 101 -8.59 21.32 0.38
CA ASN A 101 -9.46 20.50 1.24
C ASN A 101 -9.08 18.99 1.28
N GLY A 102 -7.80 18.67 1.04
CA GLY A 102 -7.23 17.33 1.15
C GLY A 102 -7.35 16.44 -0.09
N ILE A 103 -7.89 16.96 -1.21
CA ILE A 103 -7.95 16.25 -2.50
C ILE A 103 -7.59 17.19 -3.67
N LEU A 104 -6.99 16.66 -4.74
CA LEU A 104 -6.63 17.42 -5.94
C LEU A 104 -6.81 16.58 -7.21
N ASP A 105 -6.86 17.22 -8.38
CA ASP A 105 -6.77 16.53 -9.67
C ASP A 105 -5.31 16.30 -10.04
N THR A 106 -4.87 15.03 -9.98
CA THR A 106 -3.48 14.65 -10.27
C THR A 106 -3.08 14.91 -11.71
N LYS A 107 -4.05 15.01 -12.62
CA LYS A 107 -3.79 15.31 -14.03
C LYS A 107 -3.38 16.77 -14.22
N GLU A 108 -4.05 17.68 -13.52
CA GLU A 108 -3.77 19.12 -13.55
C GLU A 108 -2.40 19.40 -12.89
N GLU A 109 -2.12 18.75 -11.77
CA GLU A 109 -0.86 18.88 -11.02
C GLU A 109 0.30 18.04 -11.61
N GLN A 110 0.06 17.33 -12.71
CA GLN A 110 1.03 16.46 -13.39
C GLN A 110 1.65 15.36 -12.50
N ILE A 111 0.90 14.84 -11.54
CA ILE A 111 1.32 13.78 -10.61
C ILE A 111 0.95 12.42 -11.19
N TYR A 112 1.93 11.73 -11.76
CA TYR A 112 1.73 10.43 -12.40
C TYR A 112 2.64 9.35 -11.83
N ASP A 113 2.11 8.14 -11.78
CA ASP A 113 2.86 6.93 -11.47
C ASP A 113 3.05 6.06 -12.72
N SER A 114 4.13 5.29 -12.76
CA SER A 114 4.33 4.29 -13.82
C SER A 114 3.33 3.14 -13.67
N LEU A 115 2.61 2.83 -14.76
CA LEU A 115 1.69 1.69 -14.79
C LEU A 115 2.43 0.38 -14.44
N SER A 116 3.63 0.20 -15.00
CA SER A 116 4.45 -0.98 -14.77
C SER A 116 4.81 -1.13 -13.28
N ALA A 117 5.26 -0.05 -12.63
CA ALA A 117 5.59 -0.09 -11.21
C ALA A 117 4.37 -0.42 -10.34
N LYS A 118 3.23 0.23 -10.58
CA LYS A 118 1.97 -0.01 -9.85
C LYS A 118 1.45 -1.43 -10.04
N SER A 119 1.46 -1.93 -11.27
CA SER A 119 1.00 -3.29 -11.60
C SER A 119 1.84 -4.34 -10.87
N TRP A 120 3.16 -4.21 -10.88
CA TRP A 120 4.05 -5.10 -10.13
C TRP A 120 3.87 -4.99 -8.62
N ALA A 121 3.71 -3.78 -8.08
CA ALA A 121 3.47 -3.57 -6.65
C ALA A 121 2.22 -4.32 -6.16
N ILE A 122 1.09 -4.16 -6.85
CA ILE A 122 -0.17 -4.84 -6.51
C ILE A 122 -0.04 -6.36 -6.67
N LYS A 123 0.59 -6.81 -7.75
CA LYS A 123 0.80 -8.24 -8.02
C LYS A 123 1.64 -8.90 -6.93
N LEU A 124 2.79 -8.32 -6.61
CA LEU A 124 3.70 -8.85 -5.60
C LEU A 124 3.10 -8.80 -4.20
N ALA A 125 2.39 -7.72 -3.85
CA ALA A 125 1.68 -7.62 -2.58
C ALA A 125 0.61 -8.73 -2.45
N THR A 126 -0.13 -8.99 -3.53
CA THR A 126 -1.14 -10.05 -3.56
C THR A 126 -0.52 -11.43 -3.47
N GLU A 127 0.57 -11.70 -4.19
CA GLU A 127 1.31 -12.97 -4.12
C GLU A 127 1.88 -13.22 -2.72
N ALA A 128 2.43 -12.19 -2.08
CA ALA A 128 2.91 -12.27 -0.70
C ALA A 128 1.77 -12.59 0.28
N ALA A 129 0.63 -11.88 0.18
CA ALA A 129 -0.53 -12.15 1.01
C ALA A 129 -1.05 -13.58 0.84
N VAL A 130 -1.18 -14.05 -0.40
CA VAL A 130 -1.59 -15.44 -0.69
C VAL A 130 -0.60 -16.45 -0.14
N SER A 131 0.70 -16.16 -0.20
CA SER A 131 1.75 -17.03 0.34
C SER A 131 1.61 -17.18 1.85
N VAL A 132 1.36 -16.07 2.57
CA VAL A 132 1.11 -16.08 4.01
C VAL A 132 -0.17 -16.84 4.35
N LEU A 133 -1.28 -16.57 3.64
CA LEU A 133 -2.56 -17.23 3.87
C LEU A 133 -2.55 -18.74 3.58
N ARG A 134 -1.59 -19.22 2.77
CA ARG A 134 -1.43 -20.64 2.45
C ARG A 134 -0.69 -21.42 3.55
N VAL A 135 -0.02 -20.75 4.48
CA VAL A 135 0.70 -21.40 5.58
C VAL A 135 -0.31 -21.98 6.56
N ASP A 136 -0.36 -23.31 6.67
CA ASP A 136 -1.25 -24.02 7.58
C ASP A 136 -0.63 -24.22 8.98
N SER A 137 0.70 -24.36 9.07
CA SER A 137 1.40 -24.48 10.34
C SER A 137 2.81 -23.90 10.30
N ILE A 138 3.25 -23.35 11.44
CA ILE A 138 4.60 -22.83 11.64
C ILE A 138 5.33 -23.74 12.62
N ILE A 139 6.43 -24.35 12.18
CA ILE A 139 7.30 -25.16 13.04
C ILE A 139 8.45 -24.28 13.52
N MET A 140 8.36 -23.83 14.78
CA MET A 140 9.41 -23.03 15.41
C MET A 140 10.54 -23.95 15.91
N SER A 141 11.77 -23.67 15.49
CA SER A 141 12.94 -24.32 16.08
C SER A 141 13.17 -23.80 17.50
N LYS A 142 13.68 -24.66 18.39
CA LYS A 142 14.09 -24.21 19.73
C LYS A 142 15.16 -23.12 19.58
N PRO A 143 15.11 -22.03 20.36
CA PRO A 143 16.22 -21.09 20.43
C PRO A 143 17.50 -21.87 20.66
N ALA A 144 18.55 -21.58 19.90
CA ALA A 144 19.84 -22.22 20.10
C ALA A 144 20.24 -22.04 21.57
N GLY A 145 20.21 -23.13 22.33
CA GLY A 145 20.63 -23.16 23.73
C GLY A 145 22.13 -22.94 23.74
N GLY A 146 22.55 -21.68 23.64
CA GLY A 146 23.93 -21.28 23.83
C GLY A 146 24.44 -21.76 25.20
N PRO A 147 25.75 -21.91 25.38
CA PRO A 147 26.32 -22.40 26.63
C PRO A 147 25.76 -21.60 27.81
N LYS A 148 25.25 -22.29 28.83
CA LYS A 148 24.81 -21.64 30.07
C LYS A 148 25.99 -20.85 30.63
N VAL A 149 25.77 -19.56 30.90
CA VAL A 149 26.74 -18.70 31.60
C VAL A 149 27.13 -19.43 32.89
N PRO A 150 28.42 -19.69 33.16
CA PRO A 150 28.82 -20.33 34.41
C PRO A 150 28.29 -19.50 35.58
N GLN A 151 27.48 -20.10 36.44
CA GLN A 151 27.15 -19.47 37.72
C GLN A 151 28.47 -19.34 38.48
N GLN A 152 28.89 -18.10 38.69
CA GLN A 152 30.07 -17.77 39.48
C GLN A 152 29.87 -18.37 40.88
N ALA A 153 30.62 -19.41 41.21
CA ALA A 153 30.64 -19.97 42.55
C ALA A 153 31.14 -18.87 43.49
N GLY A 154 30.25 -18.32 44.29
CA GLY A 154 30.60 -17.39 45.35
C GLY A 154 31.32 -18.15 46.45
N ASN A 155 32.65 -18.09 46.43
CA ASN A 155 33.47 -18.10 47.64
C ASN A 155 34.88 -17.63 47.29
N TRP A 156 35.17 -16.34 47.50
CA TRP A 156 36.51 -15.78 47.29
C TRP A 156 37.03 -14.95 48.48
N ASP A 157 36.47 -15.11 49.68
CA ASP A 157 37.04 -14.47 50.88
C ASP A 157 36.87 -15.38 52.12
N GLU A 158 37.75 -16.37 52.25
CA GLU A 158 38.21 -16.88 53.56
C GLU A 158 39.71 -17.19 53.42
N ASP A 159 40.54 -16.17 53.63
CA ASP A 159 41.90 -16.25 54.20
C ASP A 159 42.37 -14.85 54.63
#